data_AF-A0AAN0VIM7-F1
#
_entry.id   AF-A0AAN0VIM7-F1
#
_cell.length_a   1.000
_cell.length_b   1.000
_cell.length_c   1.000
_cell.angle_alpha   90.00
_cell.angle_beta   90.00
_cell.angle_gamma   90.00
#
_symmetry.space_group_name_H-M   'P 1'
#
loop_
_entity.id
_entity.type
_entity.pdbx_description
1 polymer ?
#
loop_
_entity_poly.entity_id
_entity_poly.type
_entity_poly.pdbx_seq_one_letter_code
_entity_poly.pdbx_strand_id
1 'polypeptide(L)'
;MGHLGAGDVVKLAEPGGLASYRIDQFEQGDQGLAQAVRVDETLYEGSSLAQNPLELPAATPITPVFPLFLDLPLITGDELPHAPYIAATAEPWPGPVAVYSSRYDADYTLNTLVKSPAVLGVTLAPLAAATPGILDHGAPLVVELTRGSLSGVTSEALLAGANLAAIGDGSQDNWEIFQFQSADLVAPGRYELSGRLRGQLGSDALMPAQWPAGSYFVLLDGTPEQIELAASGRNTLQYFQIGPAARPYSDYSYRKLSAAFAGNGLRPYAPVHLAQKWDGADLEFSWIRRARLDGASWDLAEIPLSETQERYQVKIFSGAQLLRLEEVHQAQWRYSAAMQALDGAQGLLELQVAQLSESFGPGLRRKFRFTI
;
A
#
# COMPACT_ATOMS: atom_id res chain seq x y z
N MET A 1 38.83 76.63 26.80
CA MET A 1 38.45 75.88 25.59
C MET A 1 39.59 75.97 24.59
N GLY A 2 40.65 75.17 24.72
CA GLY A 2 41.90 75.33 23.96
C GLY A 2 42.30 74.11 23.12
N HIS A 3 41.36 73.22 22.80
CA HIS A 3 41.65 71.94 22.16
C HIS A 3 40.63 71.56 21.08
N LEU A 4 39.87 72.53 20.54
CA LEU A 4 38.91 72.28 19.47
C LEU A 4 39.56 72.57 18.11
N GLY A 5 39.41 71.66 17.16
CA GLY A 5 39.90 71.77 15.79
C GLY A 5 38.88 71.27 14.76
N ALA A 6 39.24 71.37 13.49
CA ALA A 6 38.44 70.80 12.40
C ALA A 6 38.34 69.28 12.56
N GLY A 7 37.11 68.75 12.44
CA GLY A 7 36.77 67.35 12.66
C GLY A 7 36.15 67.05 14.02
N ASP A 8 36.30 67.93 15.01
CA ASP A 8 35.71 67.73 16.34
C ASP A 8 34.19 67.91 16.32
N VAL A 9 33.50 67.13 17.15
CA VAL A 9 32.06 67.26 17.36
C VAL A 9 31.80 67.94 18.70
N VAL A 10 31.09 69.06 18.66
CA VAL A 10 30.70 69.83 19.84
C VAL A 10 29.19 69.76 20.05
N LYS A 11 28.75 69.74 21.31
CA LYS A 11 27.33 69.78 21.67
C LYS A 11 26.95 71.20 22.05
N LEU A 12 26.01 71.77 21.31
CA LEU A 12 25.50 73.11 21.53
C LEU A 12 24.05 73.04 22.02
N ALA A 13 23.70 73.93 22.96
CA ALA A 13 22.34 74.02 23.47
C ALA A 13 21.45 74.84 22.52
N GLU A 14 20.32 74.27 22.17
CA GLU A 14 19.30 74.86 21.30
C GLU A 14 17.94 74.87 22.01
N PRO A 15 16.96 75.66 21.52
CA PRO A 15 15.62 75.73 22.12
C PRO A 15 14.86 74.39 22.25
N GLY A 16 15.34 73.33 21.59
CA GLY A 16 14.78 71.96 21.64
C GLY A 16 15.67 70.90 22.31
N GLY A 17 16.82 71.27 22.90
CA GLY A 17 17.75 70.34 23.54
C GLY A 17 19.21 70.55 23.13
N LEU A 18 20.08 69.57 23.42
CA LEU A 18 21.47 69.57 22.96
C LEU A 18 21.53 68.96 21.54
N ALA A 19 22.19 69.65 20.61
CA ALA A 19 22.47 69.15 19.27
C ALA A 19 23.98 69.02 19.03
N SER A 20 24.39 67.96 18.33
CA SER A 20 25.79 67.73 17.95
C SER A 20 26.12 68.46 16.63
N TYR A 21 27.27 69.11 16.60
CA TYR A 21 27.78 69.87 15.46
C TYR A 21 29.22 69.47 15.20
N ARG A 22 29.53 69.01 13.99
CA ARG A 22 30.91 68.75 13.57
C ARG A 22 31.52 70.03 13.00
N ILE A 23 32.68 70.42 13.51
CA ILE A 23 33.43 71.57 13.01
C ILE A 23 34.10 71.18 11.68
N ASP A 24 33.77 71.86 10.60
CA ASP A 24 34.40 71.64 9.30
C ASP A 24 35.60 72.58 9.11
N GLN A 25 35.51 73.81 9.64
CA GLN A 25 36.60 74.78 9.58
C GLN A 25 36.71 75.55 10.91
N PHE A 26 37.94 75.74 11.38
CA PHE A 26 38.24 76.51 12.59
C PHE A 26 39.33 77.54 12.31
N GLU A 27 39.01 78.82 12.49
CA GLU A 27 39.97 79.92 12.36
C GLU A 27 40.43 80.37 13.75
N GLN A 28 41.75 80.27 13.98
CA GLN A 28 42.36 80.54 15.26
C GLN A 28 42.84 82.01 15.33
N GLY A 29 42.06 82.86 15.98
CA GLY A 29 42.39 84.25 16.34
C GLY A 29 42.05 84.54 17.80
N ASP A 30 42.14 85.81 18.23
CA ASP A 30 41.82 86.22 19.62
C ASP A 30 40.38 85.90 20.05
N GLN A 31 39.47 85.78 19.08
CA GLN A 31 38.19 85.08 19.22
C GLN A 31 38.12 84.01 18.13
N GLY A 32 38.06 82.74 18.52
CA GLY A 32 37.99 81.62 17.59
C GLY A 32 36.67 81.59 16.83
N LEU A 33 36.72 81.51 15.51
CA LEU A 33 35.54 81.37 14.65
C LEU A 33 35.47 79.93 14.13
N ALA A 34 34.35 79.25 14.36
CA ALA A 34 34.12 77.89 13.90
C ALA A 34 32.94 77.86 12.92
N GLN A 35 33.13 77.21 11.76
CA GLN A 35 32.04 76.80 10.88
C GLN A 35 31.77 75.33 11.14
N ALA A 36 30.54 75.02 11.56
CA ALA A 36 30.15 73.68 11.93
C ALA A 36 28.82 73.29 11.28
N VAL A 37 28.69 72.01 10.96
CA VAL A 37 27.48 71.42 10.38
C VAL A 37 26.83 70.50 11.41
N ARG A 38 25.50 70.55 11.48
CA ARG A 38 24.73 69.68 12.39
C ARG A 38 24.89 68.23 11.97
N VAL A 39 25.25 67.38 12.91
CA VAL A 39 25.40 65.93 12.69
C VAL A 39 24.52 65.17 13.66
N ASP A 40 23.94 64.07 13.18
CA ASP A 40 23.22 63.12 14.00
C ASP A 40 24.08 61.86 14.12
N GLU A 41 24.54 61.57 15.33
CA GLU A 41 25.41 60.41 15.61
C GLU A 41 24.70 59.08 15.34
N THR A 42 23.36 59.06 15.41
CA THR A 42 22.54 57.86 15.17
C THR A 42 22.58 57.38 13.71
N LEU A 43 22.96 58.24 12.76
CA LEU A 43 23.13 57.87 11.35
C LEU A 43 24.35 56.98 11.10
N TYR A 44 25.29 56.91 12.04
CA TYR A 44 26.50 56.10 11.94
C TYR A 44 26.41 54.81 12.77
N GLU A 45 25.28 54.57 13.43
CA GLU A 45 25.00 53.29 14.06
C GLU A 45 24.67 52.25 12.97
N GLY A 46 25.35 51.10 13.02
CA GLY A 46 25.08 50.00 12.09
C GLY A 46 23.62 49.54 12.21
N SER A 47 22.92 49.41 11.10
CA SER A 47 21.54 48.92 11.10
C SER A 47 21.48 47.49 11.66
N SER A 48 20.80 47.28 12.79
CA SER A 48 20.57 45.95 13.37
C SER A 48 19.43 45.20 12.66
N LEU A 49 19.33 45.31 11.33
CA LEU A 49 18.34 44.53 10.59
C LEU A 49 18.70 43.06 10.73
N ALA A 50 17.83 42.31 11.42
CA ALA A 50 17.95 40.87 11.50
C ALA A 50 17.94 40.32 10.06
N GLN A 51 19.09 39.83 9.60
CA GLN A 51 19.12 39.02 8.40
C GLN A 51 18.45 37.70 8.77
N ASN A 52 17.22 37.48 8.31
CA ASN A 52 16.68 36.14 8.30
C ASN A 52 17.53 35.35 7.29
N PRO A 53 18.36 34.38 7.72
CA PRO A 53 19.05 33.54 6.76
C PRO A 53 17.99 32.88 5.88
N LEU A 54 18.21 32.90 4.57
CA LEU A 54 17.44 32.09 3.64
C LEU A 54 17.65 30.62 4.04
N GLU A 55 16.64 30.01 4.65
CA GLU A 55 16.62 28.56 4.82
C GLU A 55 16.49 27.94 3.42
N LEU A 56 17.63 27.54 2.85
CA LEU A 56 17.62 26.67 1.68
C LEU A 56 17.03 25.33 2.13
N PRO A 57 16.01 24.79 1.43
CA PRO A 57 15.49 23.47 1.73
C PRO A 57 16.65 22.47 1.72
N ALA A 58 16.74 21.62 2.74
CA ALA A 58 17.71 20.54 2.74
C ALA A 58 17.52 19.68 1.48
N ALA A 59 18.61 19.41 0.76
CA ALA A 59 18.56 18.52 -0.40
C ALA A 59 18.21 17.10 0.08
N THR A 60 17.02 16.61 -0.24
CA THR A 60 16.61 15.24 0.08
C THR A 60 17.50 14.27 -0.69
N PRO A 61 18.13 13.27 -0.03
CA PRO A 61 18.94 12.26 -0.71
C PRO A 61 18.10 11.54 -1.77
N ILE A 62 18.65 11.43 -2.97
CA ILE A 62 18.01 10.73 -4.08
C ILE A 62 18.20 9.23 -3.84
N THR A 63 17.19 8.59 -3.28
CA THR A 63 17.20 7.16 -2.96
C THR A 63 16.23 6.43 -3.88
N PRO A 64 16.62 5.31 -4.52
CA PRO A 64 15.68 4.50 -5.28
C PRO A 64 14.51 4.04 -4.41
N VAL A 65 13.30 4.29 -4.88
CA VAL A 65 12.07 3.87 -4.20
C VAL A 65 11.89 2.37 -4.36
N PHE A 66 11.38 1.69 -3.34
CA PHE A 66 10.93 0.30 -3.42
C PHE A 66 9.41 0.26 -3.61
N PRO A 67 8.92 0.03 -4.84
CA PRO A 67 7.51 -0.16 -5.12
C PRO A 67 7.11 -1.64 -5.12
N LEU A 68 5.85 -1.89 -4.76
CA LEU A 68 5.19 -3.18 -4.78
C LEU A 68 3.78 -3.00 -5.31
N PHE A 69 3.40 -3.81 -6.30
CA PHE A 69 2.03 -3.85 -6.80
C PHE A 69 1.25 -4.96 -6.12
N LEU A 70 -0.01 -4.69 -5.80
CA LEU A 70 -0.91 -5.65 -5.16
C LEU A 70 -2.24 -5.70 -5.93
N ASP A 71 -2.47 -6.77 -6.68
CA ASP A 71 -3.77 -7.06 -7.30
C ASP A 71 -4.65 -7.76 -6.26
N LEU A 72 -5.42 -6.96 -5.52
CA LEU A 72 -6.16 -7.41 -4.34
C LEU A 72 -7.63 -7.70 -4.65
N PRO A 73 -8.31 -8.52 -3.83
CA PRO A 73 -9.76 -8.52 -3.74
C PRO A 73 -10.30 -7.14 -3.33
N LEU A 74 -11.61 -6.92 -3.51
CA LEU A 74 -12.27 -5.71 -2.98
C LEU A 74 -12.20 -5.69 -1.45
N ILE A 75 -11.83 -4.54 -0.88
CA ILE A 75 -11.71 -4.35 0.57
C ILE A 75 -12.97 -3.68 1.10
N THR A 76 -13.35 -2.54 0.53
CA THR A 76 -14.55 -1.79 0.94
C THR A 76 -15.73 -2.01 0.00
N GLY A 77 -15.47 -2.33 -1.28
CA GLY A 77 -16.47 -2.45 -2.34
C GLY A 77 -16.62 -1.20 -3.21
N ASP A 78 -16.04 -0.06 -2.80
CA ASP A 78 -16.09 1.21 -3.55
C ASP A 78 -14.96 1.31 -4.61
N GLU A 79 -14.05 0.34 -4.62
CA GLU A 79 -12.84 0.40 -5.42
C GLU A 79 -13.10 -0.02 -6.88
N LEU A 80 -12.20 0.35 -7.79
CA LEU A 80 -12.25 -0.15 -9.16
C LEU A 80 -11.82 -1.63 -9.16
N PRO A 81 -12.71 -2.60 -9.42
CA PRO A 81 -12.42 -4.02 -9.13
C PRO A 81 -11.29 -4.66 -9.96
N HIS A 82 -10.84 -3.97 -11.01
CA HIS A 82 -9.78 -4.43 -11.90
C HIS A 82 -8.46 -3.70 -11.70
N ALA A 83 -8.43 -2.62 -10.90
CA ALA A 83 -7.25 -1.81 -10.72
C ALA A 83 -6.42 -2.34 -9.54
N PRO A 84 -5.11 -2.58 -9.73
CA PRO A 84 -4.25 -2.99 -8.63
C PRO A 84 -3.87 -1.79 -7.76
N TYR A 85 -3.44 -2.08 -6.54
CA TYR A 85 -2.84 -1.11 -5.64
C TYR A 85 -1.34 -0.99 -5.86
N ILE A 86 -0.77 0.15 -5.49
CA ILE A 86 0.66 0.33 -5.36
C ILE A 86 1.01 0.76 -3.93
N ALA A 87 1.95 0.03 -3.32
CA ALA A 87 2.63 0.42 -2.10
C ALA A 87 4.07 0.82 -2.44
N ALA A 88 4.53 1.96 -1.96
CA ALA A 88 5.90 2.40 -2.20
C ALA A 88 6.55 2.87 -0.91
N THR A 89 7.82 2.55 -0.72
CA THR A 89 8.59 2.96 0.46
C THR A 89 10.05 3.27 0.10
N ALA A 90 10.72 4.09 0.90
CA ALA A 90 12.14 4.40 0.78
C ALA A 90 12.66 4.98 2.10
N GLU A 91 13.95 4.80 2.37
CA GLU A 91 14.62 5.41 3.53
C GLU A 91 15.93 6.08 3.10
N PRO A 92 16.03 7.42 3.14
CA PRO A 92 14.96 8.38 3.45
C PRO A 92 13.87 8.46 2.35
N TRP A 93 12.68 8.95 2.70
CA TRP A 93 11.62 9.20 1.72
C TRP A 93 11.97 10.40 0.83
N PRO A 94 11.99 10.26 -0.51
CA PRO A 94 12.45 11.32 -1.42
C PRO A 94 11.40 12.44 -1.66
N GLY A 95 10.26 12.40 -0.96
CA GLY A 95 9.07 13.18 -1.29
C GLY A 95 8.11 12.40 -2.17
N PRO A 96 7.11 13.05 -2.79
CA PRO A 96 6.12 12.37 -3.62
C PRO A 96 6.79 11.52 -4.71
N VAL A 97 6.27 10.32 -4.92
CA VAL A 97 6.77 9.35 -5.91
C VAL A 97 5.80 9.30 -7.08
N ALA A 98 6.31 9.59 -8.28
CA ALA A 98 5.54 9.51 -9.51
C ALA A 98 5.57 8.08 -10.04
N VAL A 99 4.38 7.57 -10.39
CA VAL A 99 4.18 6.32 -11.10
C VAL A 99 3.83 6.67 -12.53
N TYR A 100 4.73 6.41 -13.47
CA TYR A 100 4.44 6.51 -14.88
C TYR A 100 4.08 5.14 -15.44
N SER A 101 3.14 5.09 -16.39
CA SER A 101 2.75 3.86 -17.08
C SER A 101 2.84 4.00 -18.60
N SER A 102 3.08 2.88 -19.28
CA SER A 102 3.08 2.76 -20.74
C SER A 102 2.63 1.36 -21.17
N ARG A 103 2.00 1.27 -22.34
CA ARG A 103 1.66 -0.01 -23.01
C ARG A 103 2.78 -0.55 -23.90
N TYR A 104 3.75 0.28 -24.27
CA TYR A 104 4.74 -0.02 -25.32
C TYR A 104 6.19 0.19 -24.88
N ASP A 105 6.44 0.29 -23.57
CA ASP A 105 7.77 0.63 -23.00
C ASP A 105 8.36 1.94 -23.57
N ALA A 106 7.47 2.86 -23.97
CA ALA A 106 7.77 4.15 -24.59
C ALA A 106 6.63 5.14 -24.28
N ASP A 107 6.87 6.45 -24.44
CA ASP A 107 5.84 7.49 -24.26
C ASP A 107 5.11 7.40 -22.92
N TYR A 108 5.88 7.25 -21.84
CA TYR A 108 5.39 7.13 -20.48
C TYR A 108 4.55 8.34 -20.07
N THR A 109 3.32 8.08 -19.61
CA THR A 109 2.41 9.10 -19.06
C THR A 109 2.32 8.95 -17.55
N LEU A 110 2.16 10.06 -16.84
CA LEU A 110 1.92 10.03 -15.40
C LEU A 110 0.59 9.31 -15.13
N ASN A 111 0.65 8.28 -14.30
CA ASN A 111 -0.51 7.49 -13.89
C ASN A 111 -1.04 7.98 -12.54
N THR A 112 -0.17 8.02 -11.53
CA THR A 112 -0.53 8.51 -10.19
C THR A 112 0.70 9.04 -9.44
N LEU A 113 0.46 9.69 -8.30
CA LEU A 113 1.45 10.24 -7.38
C LEU A 113 1.25 9.64 -5.99
N VAL A 114 2.18 8.80 -5.55
CA VAL A 114 2.22 8.29 -4.18
C VAL A 114 2.80 9.38 -3.27
N LYS A 115 1.94 10.00 -2.47
CA LYS A 115 2.31 11.15 -1.64
C LYS A 115 3.04 10.75 -0.37
N SER A 116 2.63 9.62 0.20
CA SER A 116 3.12 9.12 1.47
C SER A 116 3.69 7.70 1.31
N PRO A 117 4.80 7.40 2.00
CA PRO A 117 5.37 6.06 2.02
C PRO A 117 4.48 5.08 2.79
N ALA A 118 4.20 3.93 2.18
CA ALA A 118 3.46 2.83 2.80
C ALA A 118 4.26 2.19 3.95
N VAL A 119 3.54 1.61 4.92
CA VAL A 119 4.13 0.75 5.95
C VAL A 119 4.33 -0.64 5.35
N LEU A 120 5.58 -0.89 4.95
CA LEU A 120 6.01 -2.10 4.23
C LEU A 120 7.20 -2.73 4.96
N GLY A 121 7.23 -4.06 4.97
CA GLY A 121 8.30 -4.83 5.59
C GLY A 121 8.39 -6.25 5.04
N VAL A 122 9.16 -7.08 5.74
CA VAL A 122 9.27 -8.51 5.47
C VAL A 122 9.05 -9.32 6.74
N THR A 123 8.57 -10.55 6.60
CA THR A 123 8.49 -11.50 7.70
C THR A 123 9.89 -12.01 8.07
N LEU A 124 10.18 -12.16 9.37
CA LEU A 124 11.42 -12.76 9.86
C LEU A 124 11.26 -14.23 10.28
N ALA A 125 10.01 -14.68 10.44
CA ALA A 125 9.66 -16.04 10.81
C ALA A 125 8.55 -16.55 9.87
N PRO A 126 8.46 -17.88 9.66
CA PRO A 126 7.39 -18.44 8.86
C PRO A 126 6.03 -18.29 9.56
N LEU A 127 4.99 -18.05 8.78
CA LEU A 127 3.60 -18.00 9.23
C LEU A 127 2.85 -19.21 8.69
N ALA A 128 2.54 -20.16 9.58
CA ALA A 128 1.75 -21.34 9.22
C ALA A 128 0.33 -20.97 8.75
N ALA A 129 -0.26 -21.85 7.95
CA ALA A 129 -1.69 -21.78 7.63
C ALA A 129 -2.53 -21.84 8.91
N ALA A 130 -3.64 -21.11 8.92
CA ALA A 130 -4.63 -21.17 9.99
C ALA A 130 -6.00 -21.52 9.42
N THR A 131 -6.95 -21.84 10.30
CA THR A 131 -8.34 -22.04 9.89
C THR A 131 -9.01 -20.68 9.64
N PRO A 132 -9.53 -20.41 8.43
CA PRO A 132 -10.25 -19.17 8.16
C PRO A 132 -11.49 -19.02 9.05
N GLY A 133 -11.87 -17.78 9.36
CA GLY A 133 -13.08 -17.48 10.16
C GLY A 133 -12.94 -17.71 11.67
N ILE A 134 -11.74 -18.06 12.15
CA ILE A 134 -11.43 -18.21 13.57
C ILE A 134 -10.21 -17.35 13.89
N LEU A 135 -10.17 -16.78 15.10
CA LEU A 135 -9.01 -16.03 15.58
C LEU A 135 -7.79 -16.97 15.74
N ASP A 136 -6.73 -16.65 15.01
CA ASP A 136 -5.46 -17.36 15.05
C ASP A 136 -4.62 -16.87 16.22
N HIS A 137 -4.54 -17.71 17.26
CA HIS A 137 -3.70 -17.55 18.44
C HIS A 137 -2.37 -18.31 18.34
N GLY A 138 -1.96 -18.73 17.14
CA GLY A 138 -0.65 -19.34 16.91
C GLY A 138 0.51 -18.37 17.23
N ALA A 139 1.74 -18.87 17.09
CA ALA A 139 2.95 -18.10 17.39
C ALA A 139 2.93 -16.69 16.73
N PRO A 140 3.48 -15.65 17.40
CA PRO A 140 3.54 -14.31 16.84
C PRO A 140 4.27 -14.29 15.49
N LEU A 141 3.73 -13.53 14.54
CA LEU A 141 4.42 -13.25 13.28
C LEU A 141 5.39 -12.10 13.53
N VAL A 142 6.68 -12.37 13.40
CA VAL A 142 7.70 -11.33 13.48
C VAL A 142 7.83 -10.66 12.12
N VAL A 143 7.64 -9.34 12.06
CA VAL A 143 7.86 -8.51 10.86
C VAL A 143 8.92 -7.46 11.12
N GLU A 144 9.76 -7.19 10.12
CA GLU A 144 10.71 -6.08 10.10
C GLU A 144 10.26 -5.07 9.04
N LEU A 145 9.91 -3.86 9.49
CA LEU A 145 9.45 -2.78 8.64
C LEU A 145 10.65 -2.00 8.10
N THR A 146 10.54 -1.58 6.84
CA THR A 146 11.46 -0.59 6.27
C THR A 146 11.29 0.76 6.98
N ARG A 147 10.05 1.13 7.30
CA ARG A 147 9.69 2.36 8.03
C ARG A 147 8.25 2.32 8.49
N GLY A 148 7.90 3.25 9.37
CA GLY A 148 6.57 3.37 9.96
C GLY A 148 6.48 2.63 11.29
N SER A 149 5.26 2.54 11.82
CA SER A 149 4.98 1.88 13.09
C SER A 149 3.67 1.12 13.00
N LEU A 150 3.54 0.05 13.78
CA LEU A 150 2.31 -0.69 13.95
C LEU A 150 1.77 -0.50 15.36
N SER A 151 0.46 -0.57 15.52
CA SER A 151 -0.23 -0.49 16.80
C SER A 151 -1.30 -1.56 16.90
N GLY A 152 -1.52 -2.06 18.12
CA GLY A 152 -2.63 -2.96 18.39
C GLY A 152 -3.99 -2.26 18.35
N VAL A 153 -5.05 -3.05 18.24
CA VAL A 153 -6.45 -2.62 18.25
C VAL A 153 -7.27 -3.48 19.21
N THR A 154 -8.45 -3.00 19.62
CA THR A 154 -9.37 -3.82 20.41
C THR A 154 -9.96 -4.94 19.55
N SER A 155 -10.50 -5.99 20.18
CA SER A 155 -11.14 -7.09 19.46
C SER A 155 -12.36 -6.62 18.65
N GLU A 156 -13.10 -5.63 19.13
CA GLU A 156 -14.23 -5.04 18.42
C GLU A 156 -13.76 -4.30 17.16
N ALA A 157 -12.69 -3.52 17.26
CA ALA A 157 -12.11 -2.82 16.12
C ALA A 157 -11.54 -3.81 15.08
N LEU A 158 -10.91 -4.90 15.53
CA LEU A 158 -10.47 -5.98 14.65
C LEU A 158 -11.65 -6.61 13.89
N LEU A 159 -12.75 -6.93 14.57
CA LEU A 159 -13.94 -7.49 13.92
C LEU A 159 -14.64 -6.48 13.00
N ALA A 160 -14.42 -5.18 13.21
CA ALA A 160 -14.88 -4.11 12.34
C ALA A 160 -13.95 -3.83 11.13
N GLY A 161 -12.85 -4.58 10.96
CA GLY A 161 -11.97 -4.44 9.79
C GLY A 161 -10.64 -3.72 10.05
N ALA A 162 -10.32 -3.36 11.30
CA ALA A 162 -9.08 -2.65 11.62
C ALA A 162 -7.83 -3.53 11.50
N ASN A 163 -6.66 -2.90 11.33
CA ASN A 163 -5.37 -3.57 11.19
C ASN A 163 -5.31 -4.57 10.03
N LEU A 164 -5.94 -4.23 8.91
CA LEU A 164 -5.85 -5.00 7.68
C LEU A 164 -4.45 -4.91 7.07
N ALA A 165 -3.90 -6.05 6.65
CA ALA A 165 -2.61 -6.16 6.00
C ALA A 165 -2.62 -7.25 4.91
N ALA A 166 -1.70 -7.11 3.96
CA ALA A 166 -1.43 -8.12 2.95
C ALA A 166 -0.08 -8.80 3.25
N ILE A 167 -0.04 -10.13 3.08
CA ILE A 167 1.18 -10.94 3.06
C ILE A 167 1.29 -11.70 1.74
N GLY A 168 2.49 -11.72 1.15
CA GLY A 168 2.70 -12.33 -0.15
C GLY A 168 4.17 -12.59 -0.48
N ASP A 169 4.41 -13.19 -1.64
CA ASP A 169 5.76 -13.46 -2.17
C ASP A 169 6.31 -12.31 -3.03
N GLY A 170 5.50 -11.26 -3.24
CA GLY A 170 5.84 -10.09 -4.05
C GLY A 170 5.44 -10.22 -5.53
N SER A 171 4.79 -11.31 -5.93
CA SER A 171 4.06 -11.37 -7.20
C SER A 171 2.88 -10.39 -7.17
N GLN A 172 2.32 -10.10 -8.35
CA GLN A 172 1.18 -9.21 -8.43
C GLN A 172 -0.10 -9.80 -7.81
N ASP A 173 -0.26 -11.12 -7.84
CA ASP A 173 -1.54 -11.81 -7.65
C ASP A 173 -1.63 -12.73 -6.42
N ASN A 174 -0.51 -13.01 -5.75
CA ASN A 174 -0.41 -13.95 -4.65
C ASN A 174 -0.35 -13.24 -3.28
N TRP A 175 -1.49 -12.63 -2.92
CA TRP A 175 -1.66 -11.91 -1.66
C TRP A 175 -2.73 -12.55 -0.79
N GLU A 176 -2.33 -12.97 0.42
CA GLU A 176 -3.29 -13.25 1.49
C GLU A 176 -3.58 -11.94 2.24
N ILE A 177 -4.87 -11.65 2.45
CA ILE A 177 -5.30 -10.57 3.31
C ILE A 177 -5.56 -11.11 4.71
N PHE A 178 -5.00 -10.46 5.72
CA PHE A 178 -5.20 -10.81 7.11
C PHE A 178 -5.31 -9.57 7.99
N GLN A 179 -5.81 -9.76 9.20
CA GLN A 179 -5.84 -8.72 10.24
C GLN A 179 -5.05 -9.17 11.46
N PHE A 180 -4.61 -8.25 12.30
CA PHE A 180 -3.90 -8.56 13.55
C PHE A 180 -4.36 -7.68 14.72
N GLN A 181 -4.52 -8.29 15.89
CA GLN A 181 -4.99 -7.58 17.08
C GLN A 181 -3.87 -6.85 17.81
N SER A 182 -2.75 -7.52 18.08
CA SER A 182 -1.62 -6.94 18.83
C SER A 182 -0.43 -6.70 17.91
N ALA A 183 0.33 -5.65 18.20
CA ALA A 183 1.60 -5.34 17.55
C ALA A 183 2.62 -4.86 18.59
N ASP A 184 3.42 -5.78 19.10
CA ASP A 184 4.40 -5.50 20.15
C ASP A 184 5.76 -5.19 19.53
N LEU A 185 6.32 -4.01 19.84
CA LEU A 185 7.64 -3.60 19.36
C LEU A 185 8.74 -4.35 20.14
N VAL A 186 9.44 -5.26 19.47
CA VAL A 186 10.49 -6.11 20.10
C VAL A 186 11.92 -5.61 19.83
N ALA A 187 12.11 -4.83 18.77
CA ALA A 187 13.35 -4.11 18.46
C ALA A 187 13.02 -2.94 17.51
N PRO A 188 13.94 -1.98 17.26
CA PRO A 188 13.69 -0.91 16.29
C PRO A 188 13.23 -1.46 14.93
N GLY A 189 12.05 -1.05 14.49
CA GLY A 189 11.44 -1.51 13.23
C GLY A 189 10.91 -2.95 13.23
N ARG A 190 11.01 -3.71 14.34
CA ARG A 190 10.58 -5.11 14.44
C ARG A 190 9.41 -5.29 15.38
N TYR A 191 8.36 -5.93 14.88
CA TYR A 191 7.11 -6.14 15.60
C TYR A 191 6.72 -7.61 15.64
N GLU A 192 6.17 -8.03 16.77
CA GLU A 192 5.45 -9.30 16.91
C GLU A 192 3.95 -9.06 16.76
N LEU A 193 3.34 -9.70 15.76
CA LEU A 193 1.91 -9.59 15.45
C LEU A 193 1.16 -10.83 15.92
N SER A 194 0.16 -10.66 16.78
CA SER A 194 -0.63 -11.77 17.35
C SER A 194 -2.13 -11.52 17.33
N GLY A 195 -2.93 -12.59 17.49
CA GLY A 195 -4.38 -12.54 17.43
C GLY A 195 -4.85 -12.17 16.02
N ARG A 196 -4.65 -13.07 15.07
CA ARG A 196 -4.80 -12.77 13.63
C ARG A 196 -6.11 -13.31 13.06
N LEU A 197 -6.74 -12.59 12.14
CA LEU A 197 -7.81 -13.14 11.29
C LEU A 197 -7.25 -13.39 9.91
N ARG A 198 -7.19 -14.66 9.50
CA ARG A 198 -6.49 -15.10 8.29
C ARG A 198 -7.44 -15.26 7.10
N GLY A 199 -6.90 -15.20 5.88
CA GLY A 199 -7.66 -15.44 4.64
C GLY A 199 -8.88 -14.54 4.43
N GLN A 200 -8.82 -13.29 4.86
CA GLN A 200 -9.93 -12.34 4.75
C GLN A 200 -10.26 -12.04 3.28
N LEU A 201 -11.48 -11.56 3.01
CA LEU A 201 -11.93 -11.13 1.68
C LEU A 201 -11.71 -12.19 0.59
N GLY A 202 -11.95 -13.47 0.94
CA GLY A 202 -11.85 -14.59 0.00
C GLY A 202 -10.42 -15.03 -0.34
N SER A 203 -9.40 -14.42 0.28
CA SER A 203 -8.00 -14.81 0.09
C SER A 203 -7.61 -16.12 0.79
N ASP A 204 -8.51 -16.73 1.57
CA ASP A 204 -8.30 -18.00 2.25
C ASP A 204 -7.87 -19.15 1.33
N ALA A 205 -8.29 -19.14 0.06
CA ALA A 205 -7.89 -20.14 -0.92
C ALA A 205 -6.50 -19.91 -1.53
N LEU A 206 -5.87 -18.75 -1.27
CA LEU A 206 -4.48 -18.45 -1.63
C LEU A 206 -3.49 -18.80 -0.52
N MET A 207 -3.97 -18.97 0.71
CA MET A 207 -3.12 -19.23 1.87
C MET A 207 -2.31 -20.53 1.65
N PRO A 208 -0.97 -20.45 1.55
CA PRO A 208 -0.11 -21.62 1.46
C PRO A 208 -0.07 -22.34 2.80
N ALA A 209 0.50 -23.56 2.83
CA ALA A 209 0.74 -24.28 4.08
C ALA A 209 1.59 -23.47 5.07
N GLN A 210 2.51 -22.67 4.54
CA GLN A 210 3.23 -21.64 5.29
C GLN A 210 3.63 -20.50 4.36
N TRP A 211 3.57 -19.27 4.84
CA TRP A 211 4.36 -18.17 4.29
C TRP A 211 5.76 -18.26 4.88
N PRO A 212 6.83 -18.32 4.07
CA PRO A 212 8.19 -18.37 4.57
C PRO A 212 8.63 -17.04 5.21
N ALA A 213 9.76 -17.06 5.93
CA ALA A 213 10.48 -15.84 6.24
C ALA A 213 10.92 -15.16 4.93
N GLY A 214 10.89 -13.83 4.91
CA GLY A 214 11.14 -13.01 3.71
C GLY A 214 9.90 -12.72 2.87
N SER A 215 8.72 -13.22 3.24
CA SER A 215 7.46 -12.78 2.62
C SER A 215 7.23 -11.30 2.89
N TYR A 216 6.70 -10.57 1.91
CA TYR A 216 6.39 -9.16 2.06
C TYR A 216 5.18 -8.96 2.96
N PHE A 217 5.25 -7.95 3.81
CA PHE A 217 4.16 -7.44 4.61
C PHE A 217 3.82 -6.02 4.17
N VAL A 218 2.55 -5.73 3.92
CA VAL A 218 2.06 -4.39 3.57
C VAL A 218 0.84 -4.08 4.43
N LEU A 219 0.89 -3.00 5.21
CA LEU A 219 -0.28 -2.51 5.93
C LEU A 219 -1.24 -1.83 4.96
N LEU A 220 -2.52 -2.16 5.04
CA LEU A 220 -3.59 -1.59 4.21
C LEU A 220 -4.33 -0.51 5.01
N ASP A 221 -3.63 0.58 5.32
CA ASP A 221 -4.12 1.71 6.14
C ASP A 221 -4.68 2.88 5.30
N GLY A 222 -4.90 2.65 4.00
CA GLY A 222 -5.28 3.69 3.03
C GLY A 222 -4.11 4.41 2.38
N THR A 223 -2.86 4.14 2.78
CA THR A 223 -1.67 4.66 2.08
C THR A 223 -1.42 3.95 0.75
N PRO A 224 -1.55 2.61 0.63
CA PRO A 224 -1.59 1.98 -0.68
C PRO A 224 -2.85 2.43 -1.44
N GLU A 225 -2.67 3.00 -2.63
CA GLU A 225 -3.75 3.52 -3.46
C GLU A 225 -3.84 2.74 -4.78
N GLN A 226 -5.02 2.71 -5.40
CA GLN A 226 -5.20 2.12 -6.73
C GLN A 226 -4.53 2.98 -7.80
N ILE A 227 -3.82 2.34 -8.72
CA ILE A 227 -3.36 3.00 -9.93
C ILE A 227 -4.49 3.08 -10.95
N GLU A 228 -4.38 3.98 -11.92
CA GLU A 228 -5.28 3.96 -13.08
C GLU A 228 -4.93 2.78 -13.98
N LEU A 229 -5.88 1.87 -14.18
CA LEU A 229 -5.77 0.80 -15.17
C LEU A 229 -7.10 0.69 -15.89
N ALA A 230 -7.11 0.84 -17.21
CA ALA A 230 -8.32 0.58 -17.99
C ALA A 230 -8.68 -0.92 -17.94
N ALA A 231 -9.97 -1.26 -17.90
CA ALA A 231 -10.43 -2.66 -17.88
C ALA A 231 -9.88 -3.52 -19.04
N SER A 232 -9.62 -2.92 -20.20
CA SER A 232 -8.98 -3.58 -21.35
C SER A 232 -7.50 -3.92 -21.16
N GLY A 233 -6.85 -3.35 -20.14
CA GLY A 233 -5.46 -3.61 -19.77
C GLY A 233 -5.27 -4.84 -18.88
N ARG A 234 -6.34 -5.49 -18.40
CA ARG A 234 -6.23 -6.72 -17.63
C ARG A 234 -5.52 -7.81 -18.44
N ASN A 235 -4.75 -8.63 -17.74
CA ASN A 235 -3.94 -9.72 -18.31
C ASN A 235 -3.03 -9.27 -19.47
N THR A 236 -2.76 -7.97 -19.58
CA THR A 236 -1.91 -7.38 -20.61
C THR A 236 -0.73 -6.71 -19.93
N LEU A 237 0.47 -7.02 -20.40
CA LEU A 237 1.70 -6.46 -19.84
C LEU A 237 1.68 -4.92 -19.94
N GLN A 238 1.83 -4.26 -18.80
CA GLN A 238 2.05 -2.83 -18.66
C GLN A 238 3.49 -2.58 -18.23
N TYR A 239 4.05 -1.46 -18.66
CA TYR A 239 5.38 -1.01 -18.27
C TYR A 239 5.26 0.19 -17.34
N PHE A 240 6.06 0.22 -16.29
CA PHE A 240 6.03 1.26 -15.27
C PHE A 240 7.42 1.83 -15.02
N GLN A 241 7.48 3.14 -14.79
CA GLN A 241 8.65 3.79 -14.21
C GLN A 241 8.25 4.52 -12.94
N ILE A 242 8.91 4.18 -11.84
CA ILE A 242 8.51 4.63 -10.50
C ILE A 242 9.71 5.25 -9.80
N GLY A 243 9.59 6.52 -9.41
CA GLY A 243 10.69 7.27 -8.82
C GLY A 243 10.26 8.63 -8.26
N PRO A 244 11.20 9.40 -7.68
CA PRO A 244 10.90 10.70 -7.08
C PRO A 244 10.30 11.68 -8.10
N ALA A 245 9.12 12.24 -7.81
CA ALA A 245 8.40 13.14 -8.70
C ALA A 245 9.15 14.45 -9.02
N ALA A 246 10.14 14.80 -8.20
CA ALA A 246 11.02 15.95 -8.41
C ALA A 246 12.08 15.72 -9.51
N ARG A 247 12.12 14.53 -10.14
CA ARG A 247 13.07 14.13 -11.18
C ARG A 247 12.33 13.68 -12.43
N PRO A 248 12.93 13.82 -13.63
CA PRO A 248 12.37 13.23 -14.83
C PRO A 248 12.44 11.69 -14.75
N TYR A 249 11.51 10.99 -15.38
CA TYR A 249 11.49 9.52 -15.38
C TYR A 249 12.70 8.86 -16.06
N SER A 250 13.54 9.64 -16.76
CA SER A 250 14.82 9.17 -17.31
C SER A 250 15.97 9.14 -16.30
N ASP A 251 15.76 9.66 -15.08
CA ASP A 251 16.75 9.70 -14.02
C ASP A 251 17.03 8.29 -13.46
N TYR A 252 18.26 8.05 -13.02
CA TYR A 252 18.71 6.74 -12.52
C TYR A 252 17.97 6.27 -11.25
N SER A 253 17.30 7.19 -10.54
CA SER A 253 16.51 6.88 -9.35
C SER A 253 15.19 6.17 -9.67
N TYR A 254 14.75 6.18 -10.92
CA TYR A 254 13.54 5.49 -11.36
C TYR A 254 13.77 3.99 -11.50
N ARG A 255 12.87 3.21 -10.91
CA ARG A 255 12.79 1.76 -11.13
C ARG A 255 11.86 1.47 -12.29
N LYS A 256 12.32 0.65 -13.21
CA LYS A 256 11.50 0.09 -14.29
C LYS A 256 10.91 -1.24 -13.85
N LEU A 257 9.60 -1.38 -13.98
CA LEU A 257 8.87 -2.62 -13.73
C LEU A 257 7.97 -2.94 -14.92
N SER A 258 7.67 -4.21 -15.11
CA SER A 258 6.63 -4.65 -16.05
C SER A 258 5.73 -5.63 -15.33
N ALA A 259 4.41 -5.43 -15.42
CA ALA A 259 3.43 -6.22 -14.70
C ALA A 259 2.13 -6.36 -15.50
N ALA A 260 1.47 -7.50 -15.36
CA ALA A 260 0.12 -7.72 -15.84
C ALA A 260 -0.77 -8.06 -14.64
N PHE A 261 -1.99 -7.54 -14.65
CA PHE A 261 -2.92 -7.67 -13.53
C PHE A 261 -4.18 -8.38 -13.98
N ALA A 262 -4.64 -9.38 -13.21
CA ALA A 262 -5.84 -10.13 -13.51
C ALA A 262 -7.10 -9.33 -13.17
N GLY A 263 -7.01 -8.41 -12.20
CA GLY A 263 -8.13 -7.68 -11.64
C GLY A 263 -8.86 -8.53 -10.60
N ASN A 264 -8.16 -8.89 -9.53
CA ASN A 264 -8.60 -9.85 -8.52
C ASN A 264 -9.83 -9.40 -7.72
N GLY A 265 -10.18 -8.12 -7.73
CA GLY A 265 -11.47 -7.63 -7.21
C GLY A 265 -12.68 -8.17 -7.98
N LEU A 266 -12.50 -8.65 -9.21
CA LEU A 266 -13.54 -9.32 -10.01
C LEU A 266 -13.56 -10.84 -9.84
N ARG A 267 -12.55 -11.41 -9.18
CA ARG A 267 -12.38 -12.86 -9.03
C ARG A 267 -13.39 -13.41 -8.03
N PRO A 268 -14.24 -14.37 -8.40
CA PRO A 268 -15.13 -15.03 -7.44
C PRO A 268 -14.35 -15.71 -6.31
N TYR A 269 -14.92 -15.67 -5.10
CA TYR A 269 -14.39 -16.40 -3.95
C TYR A 269 -14.53 -17.91 -4.15
N ALA A 270 -13.62 -18.68 -3.54
CA ALA A 270 -13.72 -20.14 -3.57
C ALA A 270 -14.95 -20.60 -2.79
N PRO A 271 -15.81 -21.48 -3.36
CA PRO A 271 -16.93 -22.07 -2.62
C PRO A 271 -16.48 -22.74 -1.31
N VAL A 272 -17.39 -22.88 -0.36
CA VAL A 272 -17.09 -23.48 0.96
C VAL A 272 -17.97 -24.69 1.25
N HIS A 273 -17.65 -25.41 2.32
CA HIS A 273 -18.40 -26.58 2.78
C HIS A 273 -18.64 -27.63 1.68
N LEU A 274 -17.59 -27.92 0.89
CA LEU A 274 -17.63 -29.04 -0.05
C LEU A 274 -17.91 -30.33 0.71
N ALA A 275 -18.97 -31.01 0.31
CA ALA A 275 -19.41 -32.26 0.89
C ALA A 275 -19.61 -33.29 -0.21
N GLN A 276 -19.55 -34.57 0.18
CA GLN A 276 -19.85 -35.68 -0.69
C GLN A 276 -20.82 -36.65 -0.01
N LYS A 277 -21.64 -37.32 -0.81
CA LYS A 277 -22.44 -38.47 -0.39
C LYS A 277 -22.52 -39.49 -1.53
N TRP A 278 -22.55 -40.78 -1.19
CA TRP A 278 -22.86 -41.82 -2.15
C TRP A 278 -24.38 -41.91 -2.37
N ASP A 279 -24.79 -42.07 -3.62
CA ASP A 279 -26.16 -42.39 -4.05
C ASP A 279 -26.11 -43.63 -4.94
N GLY A 280 -26.19 -44.81 -4.32
CA GLY A 280 -25.87 -46.06 -5.00
C GLY A 280 -24.41 -46.12 -5.42
N ALA A 281 -24.14 -46.16 -6.73
CA ALA A 281 -22.80 -46.12 -7.31
C ALA A 281 -22.39 -44.72 -7.80
N ASP A 282 -23.29 -43.73 -7.71
CA ASP A 282 -23.00 -42.35 -8.05
C ASP A 282 -22.45 -41.61 -6.82
N LEU A 283 -21.59 -40.62 -7.07
CA LEU A 283 -21.13 -39.67 -6.05
C LEU A 283 -21.84 -38.34 -6.26
N GLU A 284 -22.48 -37.84 -5.22
CA GLU A 284 -23.10 -36.52 -5.19
C GLU A 284 -22.21 -35.56 -4.41
N PHE A 285 -21.81 -34.47 -5.07
CA PHE A 285 -21.05 -33.39 -4.46
C PHE A 285 -21.94 -32.17 -4.29
N SER A 286 -21.77 -31.46 -3.18
CA SER A 286 -22.43 -30.17 -2.95
C SER A 286 -21.47 -29.19 -2.30
N TRP A 287 -21.78 -27.89 -2.42
CA TRP A 287 -21.02 -26.80 -1.81
C TRP A 287 -21.92 -25.60 -1.52
N ILE A 288 -21.38 -24.61 -0.82
CA ILE A 288 -22.05 -23.36 -0.52
C ILE A 288 -21.34 -22.23 -1.27
N ARG A 289 -22.13 -21.43 -2.00
CA ARG A 289 -21.69 -20.24 -2.72
C ARG A 289 -21.19 -19.17 -1.76
N ARG A 290 -20.24 -18.35 -2.20
CA ARG A 290 -19.84 -17.12 -1.49
C ARG A 290 -20.03 -15.92 -2.40
N ALA A 291 -20.57 -14.84 -1.84
CA ALA A 291 -20.66 -13.56 -2.53
C ALA A 291 -19.47 -12.68 -2.14
N ARG A 292 -18.91 -11.95 -3.12
CA ARG A 292 -17.86 -10.95 -2.87
C ARG A 292 -18.45 -9.55 -2.64
N LEU A 293 -19.65 -9.30 -3.17
CA LEU A 293 -20.41 -8.05 -3.02
C LEU A 293 -21.64 -8.31 -2.16
N ASP A 294 -21.91 -7.42 -1.21
CA ASP A 294 -23.14 -7.39 -0.39
C ASP A 294 -23.50 -8.69 0.35
N GLY A 295 -22.51 -9.58 0.55
CA GLY A 295 -22.72 -10.90 1.17
C GLY A 295 -22.92 -10.87 2.68
N ALA A 296 -22.80 -9.69 3.32
CA ALA A 296 -22.90 -9.52 4.76
C ALA A 296 -24.28 -9.00 5.24
N SER A 297 -25.21 -8.71 4.31
CA SER A 297 -26.53 -8.23 4.68
C SER A 297 -27.37 -9.34 5.33
N TRP A 298 -27.96 -9.04 6.49
CA TRP A 298 -28.89 -9.91 7.19
C TRP A 298 -30.36 -9.63 6.84
N ASP A 299 -30.62 -8.58 6.06
CA ASP A 299 -31.97 -8.14 5.69
C ASP A 299 -32.54 -8.95 4.51
N LEU A 300 -31.68 -9.65 3.78
CA LEU A 300 -32.02 -10.41 2.57
C LEU A 300 -32.22 -11.89 2.89
N ALA A 301 -33.16 -12.53 2.20
CA ALA A 301 -33.44 -13.96 2.35
C ALA A 301 -32.31 -14.85 1.79
N GLU A 302 -31.57 -14.34 0.80
CA GLU A 302 -30.44 -15.02 0.16
C GLU A 302 -29.40 -13.95 -0.19
N ILE A 303 -28.11 -14.29 -0.06
CA ILE A 303 -27.05 -13.34 -0.40
C ILE A 303 -27.09 -13.02 -1.90
N PRO A 304 -26.91 -11.76 -2.31
CA PRO A 304 -26.93 -11.40 -3.74
C PRO A 304 -25.94 -12.21 -4.56
N LEU A 305 -26.30 -12.47 -5.82
CA LEU A 305 -25.37 -13.01 -6.80
C LEU A 305 -24.53 -11.85 -7.34
N SER A 306 -23.21 -11.95 -7.22
CA SER A 306 -22.27 -10.94 -7.74
C SER A 306 -22.01 -11.10 -9.25
N GLU A 307 -22.67 -12.07 -9.88
CA GLU A 307 -22.58 -12.47 -11.28
C GLU A 307 -23.98 -12.46 -11.92
N THR A 308 -24.04 -12.60 -13.24
CA THR A 308 -25.34 -12.64 -13.94
C THR A 308 -26.04 -14.01 -13.81
N GLN A 309 -25.26 -15.09 -13.62
CA GLN A 309 -25.77 -16.45 -13.47
C GLN A 309 -24.92 -17.24 -12.48
N GLU A 310 -25.56 -18.11 -11.70
CA GLU A 310 -24.85 -19.03 -10.82
C GLU A 310 -24.28 -20.20 -11.63
N ARG A 311 -22.96 -20.22 -11.80
CA ARG A 311 -22.25 -21.26 -12.56
C ARG A 311 -20.95 -21.64 -11.88
N TYR A 312 -20.57 -22.91 -12.01
CA TYR A 312 -19.34 -23.44 -11.43
C TYR A 312 -18.59 -24.29 -12.44
N GLN A 313 -17.27 -24.28 -12.32
CA GLN A 313 -16.39 -25.20 -13.01
C GLN A 313 -15.88 -26.26 -12.05
N VAL A 314 -16.23 -27.50 -12.35
CA VAL A 314 -15.82 -28.70 -11.63
C VAL A 314 -14.66 -29.36 -12.37
N LYS A 315 -13.61 -29.73 -11.62
CA LYS A 315 -12.50 -30.55 -12.13
C LYS A 315 -12.27 -31.75 -11.22
N ILE A 316 -12.05 -32.92 -11.82
CA ILE A 316 -11.58 -34.11 -11.11
C ILE A 316 -10.15 -34.42 -11.52
N PHE A 317 -9.29 -34.63 -10.53
CA PHE A 317 -7.90 -35.02 -10.73
C PHE A 317 -7.57 -36.37 -10.09
N SER A 318 -6.71 -37.12 -10.75
CA SER A 318 -5.96 -38.23 -10.16
C SER A 318 -4.48 -37.87 -10.16
N GLY A 319 -3.94 -37.57 -8.98
CA GLY A 319 -2.61 -36.93 -8.87
C GLY A 319 -2.57 -35.61 -9.65
N ALA A 320 -1.69 -35.54 -10.66
CA ALA A 320 -1.58 -34.37 -11.55
C ALA A 320 -2.44 -34.46 -12.82
N GLN A 321 -3.06 -35.62 -13.10
CA GLN A 321 -3.84 -35.84 -14.31
C GLN A 321 -5.26 -35.30 -14.13
N LEU A 322 -5.67 -34.39 -15.02
CA LEU A 322 -7.07 -33.95 -15.13
C LEU A 322 -7.88 -35.07 -15.78
N LEU A 323 -8.80 -35.66 -15.03
CA LEU A 323 -9.72 -36.70 -15.51
C LEU A 323 -10.97 -36.09 -16.14
N ARG A 324 -11.54 -35.06 -15.49
CA ARG A 324 -12.78 -34.42 -15.94
C ARG A 324 -12.76 -32.93 -15.72
N LEU A 325 -13.38 -32.21 -16.65
CA LEU A 325 -13.70 -30.79 -16.57
C LEU A 325 -15.15 -30.60 -17.02
N GLU A 326 -15.99 -30.03 -16.16
CA GLU A 326 -17.41 -29.84 -16.42
C GLU A 326 -17.88 -28.48 -15.89
N GLU A 327 -18.84 -27.85 -16.59
CA GLU A 327 -19.55 -26.66 -16.11
C GLU A 327 -20.91 -27.07 -15.57
N VAL A 328 -21.29 -26.55 -14.40
CA VAL A 328 -22.57 -26.85 -13.74
C VAL A 328 -23.27 -25.56 -13.33
N HIS A 329 -24.60 -25.59 -13.31
CA HIS A 329 -25.46 -24.41 -13.12
C HIS A 329 -26.14 -24.35 -11.74
N GLN A 330 -25.63 -25.13 -10.79
CA GLN A 330 -26.14 -25.22 -9.42
C GLN A 330 -25.00 -25.64 -8.48
N ALA A 331 -25.14 -25.36 -7.19
CA ALA A 331 -24.13 -25.68 -6.17
C ALA A 331 -24.06 -27.17 -5.78
N GLN A 332 -24.31 -28.05 -6.75
CA GLN A 332 -24.24 -29.50 -6.63
C GLN A 332 -23.90 -30.14 -7.98
N TRP A 333 -23.23 -31.29 -7.93
CA TRP A 333 -22.88 -32.05 -9.12
C TRP A 333 -22.81 -33.55 -8.82
N ARG A 334 -23.40 -34.34 -9.74
CA ARG A 334 -23.41 -35.79 -9.68
C ARG A 334 -22.30 -36.35 -10.57
N TYR A 335 -21.34 -37.04 -9.95
CA TYR A 335 -20.36 -37.85 -10.64
C TYR A 335 -20.85 -39.29 -10.77
N SER A 336 -21.56 -39.57 -11.86
CA SER A 336 -22.21 -40.87 -12.04
C SER A 336 -21.21 -42.01 -12.22
N ALA A 337 -21.63 -43.24 -11.90
CA ALA A 337 -20.79 -44.43 -12.11
C ALA A 337 -20.30 -44.58 -13.57
N ALA A 338 -21.12 -44.16 -14.54
CA ALA A 338 -20.74 -44.15 -15.96
C ALA A 338 -19.64 -43.11 -16.25
N MET A 339 -19.72 -41.93 -15.62
CA MET A 339 -18.67 -40.91 -15.73
C MET A 339 -17.37 -41.39 -15.07
N GLN A 340 -17.45 -41.98 -13.88
CA GLN A 340 -16.30 -42.55 -13.17
C GLN A 340 -15.59 -43.62 -14.01
N ALA A 341 -16.36 -44.51 -14.65
CA ALA A 341 -15.82 -45.56 -15.51
C ALA A 341 -15.17 -45.00 -16.78
N LEU A 342 -15.78 -44.00 -17.42
CA LEU A 342 -15.24 -43.35 -18.62
C LEU A 342 -13.94 -42.59 -18.31
N ASP A 343 -13.87 -41.99 -17.13
CA ASP A 343 -12.71 -41.23 -16.66
C ASP A 343 -11.58 -42.14 -16.13
N GLY A 344 -11.85 -43.44 -15.93
CA GLY A 344 -10.91 -44.38 -15.29
C GLY A 344 -10.62 -44.02 -13.83
N ALA A 345 -11.59 -43.42 -13.14
CA ALA A 345 -11.44 -42.88 -11.79
C ALA A 345 -11.29 -44.00 -10.76
N GLN A 346 -10.16 -44.03 -10.04
CA GLN A 346 -9.83 -45.06 -9.06
C GLN A 346 -8.95 -44.49 -7.94
N GLY A 347 -9.16 -44.95 -6.71
CA GLY A 347 -8.30 -44.59 -5.58
C GLY A 347 -8.51 -43.15 -5.11
N LEU A 348 -7.44 -42.51 -4.64
CA LEU A 348 -7.51 -41.14 -4.12
C LEU A 348 -7.57 -40.11 -5.27
N LEU A 349 -8.64 -39.32 -5.27
CA LEU A 349 -8.92 -38.29 -6.26
C LEU A 349 -9.05 -36.91 -5.57
N GLU A 350 -8.94 -35.85 -6.36
CA GLU A 350 -9.17 -34.47 -5.91
C GLU A 350 -10.21 -33.79 -6.78
N LEU A 351 -11.32 -33.37 -6.14
CA LEU A 351 -12.30 -32.47 -6.69
C LEU A 351 -11.82 -31.03 -6.51
N GLN A 352 -11.89 -30.23 -7.56
CA GLN A 352 -11.70 -28.79 -7.50
C GLN A 352 -12.92 -28.06 -8.06
N VAL A 353 -13.51 -27.16 -7.27
CA VAL A 353 -14.67 -26.36 -7.65
C VAL A 353 -14.32 -24.89 -7.60
N ALA A 354 -14.65 -24.14 -8.66
CA ALA A 354 -14.59 -22.68 -8.69
C ALA A 354 -15.90 -22.12 -9.22
N GLN A 355 -16.39 -21.03 -8.63
CA GLN A 355 -17.46 -20.23 -9.21
C GLN A 355 -16.96 -19.50 -10.45
N LEU A 356 -17.81 -19.40 -11.48
CA LEU A 356 -17.50 -18.74 -12.74
C LEU A 356 -18.05 -17.32 -12.74
N SER A 357 -17.26 -16.39 -13.27
CA SER A 357 -17.67 -15.02 -13.56
C SER A 357 -17.59 -14.78 -15.07
N GLU A 358 -18.58 -14.09 -15.64
CA GLU A 358 -18.54 -13.69 -17.04
C GLU A 358 -17.41 -12.69 -17.34
N SER A 359 -16.99 -11.92 -16.34
CA SER A 359 -16.00 -10.85 -16.49
C SER A 359 -14.57 -11.26 -16.12
N PHE A 360 -14.40 -12.32 -15.32
CA PHE A 360 -13.10 -12.81 -14.84
C PHE A 360 -12.77 -14.23 -15.31
N GLY A 361 -13.80 -15.08 -15.52
CA GLY A 361 -13.64 -16.51 -15.68
C GLY A 361 -13.70 -17.26 -14.34
N PRO A 362 -12.98 -18.39 -14.19
CA PRO A 362 -12.97 -19.15 -12.94
C PRO A 362 -12.36 -18.37 -11.77
N GLY A 363 -13.08 -18.36 -10.65
CA GLY A 363 -12.58 -17.84 -9.38
C GLY A 363 -11.54 -18.74 -8.71
N LEU A 364 -11.28 -18.45 -7.43
CA LEU A 364 -10.45 -19.32 -6.61
C LEU A 364 -11.09 -20.69 -6.45
N ARG A 365 -10.25 -21.72 -6.34
CA ARG A 365 -10.71 -23.11 -6.28
C ARG A 365 -10.72 -23.62 -4.85
N ARG A 366 -11.83 -24.25 -4.48
CA ARG A 366 -11.87 -25.11 -3.30
C ARG A 366 -11.55 -26.53 -3.70
N LYS A 367 -10.64 -27.15 -2.95
CA LYS A 367 -10.16 -28.52 -3.17
C LYS A 367 -10.79 -29.46 -2.14
N PHE A 368 -11.14 -30.66 -2.57
CA PHE A 368 -11.68 -31.70 -1.72
C PHE A 368 -11.14 -33.05 -2.18
N ARG A 369 -10.48 -33.79 -1.28
CA ARG A 369 -9.93 -35.11 -1.58
C ARG A 369 -10.93 -36.19 -1.20
N PHE A 370 -11.11 -37.16 -2.08
CA PHE A 370 -12.04 -38.27 -1.88
C PHE A 370 -11.51 -39.56 -2.48
N THR A 371 -12.17 -40.68 -2.21
CA THR A 371 -11.76 -41.99 -2.70
C THR A 371 -12.94 -42.69 -3.36
N ILE A 372 -12.66 -43.34 -4.50
CA ILE A 372 -13.57 -44.24 -5.22
C ILE A 372 -13.05 -45.67 -5.09
#